data_AF-A0A7S1J4E6-F1
#
_entry.id   AF-A0A7S1J4E6-F1
#
_cell.length_a   1.000
_cell.length_b   1.000
_cell.length_c   1.000
_cell.angle_alpha   90.00
_cell.angle_beta   90.00
_cell.angle_gamma   90.00
#
_symmetry.space_group_name_H-M   'P 1'
#
loop_
_entity.id
_entity.type
_entity.pdbx_description
1 polymer ?
#
loop_
_entity_poly.entity_id
_entity_poly.type
_entity_poly.pdbx_seq_one_letter_code
_entity_poly.pdbx_strand_id
1 'polypeptide(L)'
;FSATLNFALGALGMPAKAKPVKKDKAQEEAERLEREREEKEREEAARLQREKEEKEAAEALRLELEKQRQLPPLYRFRVAQVGWSVGNPPARYGHVSFNVGDKLLVFAGSTGGNSKAYMLDLGTKRWTEKNLLGCCPPATMCAAAVMYKNYIYYYGGHGAKGFSNALYRLDTDTFTWQQLNTNGPAPKYYAMSAEVYGSSMVLFGGRSVQEELCNATYALDLESLIWRGVNTTGGQPSRAFVFSARV
;
A
#
# COMPACT_ATOMS: atom_id res chain seq x y z
N PHE A 1 -56.54 58.45 -21.23
CA PHE A 1 -56.37 59.52 -22.23
C PHE A 1 -55.11 59.15 -23.02
N SER A 2 -55.24 58.52 -24.20
CA SER A 2 -55.41 59.17 -25.53
C SER A 2 -54.17 60.04 -25.85
N ALA A 3 -53.42 59.90 -26.94
CA ALA A 3 -53.72 59.35 -28.26
C ALA A 3 -52.42 58.95 -29.02
N THR A 4 -52.60 58.07 -30.00
CA THR A 4 -51.75 57.85 -31.18
C THR A 4 -51.75 59.07 -32.14
N LEU A 5 -50.64 59.31 -32.86
CA LEU A 5 -50.67 59.50 -34.33
C LEU A 5 -49.27 59.40 -34.96
N ASN A 6 -49.28 59.22 -36.28
CA ASN A 6 -48.36 58.48 -37.14
C ASN A 6 -47.39 59.33 -37.96
N PHE A 7 -46.33 58.64 -38.42
CA PHE A 7 -45.60 58.71 -39.70
C PHE A 7 -44.85 59.99 -40.12
N ALA A 8 -43.55 59.80 -40.36
CA ALA A 8 -42.88 60.31 -41.57
C ALA A 8 -41.76 59.34 -41.99
N LEU A 9 -41.90 58.78 -43.20
CA LEU A 9 -40.86 58.06 -43.93
C LEU A 9 -39.82 59.08 -44.41
N GLY A 10 -38.54 58.86 -44.08
CA GLY A 10 -37.41 59.58 -44.65
C GLY A 10 -36.32 58.59 -45.02
N ALA A 11 -36.25 58.24 -46.30
CA ALA A 11 -35.19 57.42 -46.86
C ALA A 11 -33.90 58.24 -47.08
N LEU A 12 -32.79 57.50 -47.20
CA LEU A 12 -31.48 57.85 -47.79
C LEU A 12 -30.35 58.23 -46.83
N GLY A 13 -29.38 57.29 -46.75
CA GLY A 13 -28.03 57.56 -46.26
C GLY A 13 -27.34 56.34 -45.66
N MET A 14 -27.25 55.20 -46.36
CA MET A 14 -26.33 54.13 -45.92
C MET A 14 -24.88 54.65 -46.06
N PRO A 15 -24.02 54.58 -45.02
CA PRO A 15 -22.62 54.89 -45.20
C PRO A 15 -22.01 53.85 -46.15
N ALA A 16 -21.26 54.34 -47.14
CA ALA A 16 -20.58 53.54 -48.13
C ALA A 16 -19.79 52.39 -47.46
N LYS A 17 -20.03 51.15 -47.90
CA LYS A 17 -19.16 50.02 -47.56
C LYS A 17 -17.76 50.37 -48.06
N ALA A 18 -16.84 50.64 -47.13
CA ALA A 18 -15.42 50.74 -47.43
C ALA A 18 -15.00 49.45 -48.15
N LYS A 19 -14.52 49.58 -49.39
CA LYS A 19 -13.94 48.45 -50.13
C LYS A 19 -12.78 47.88 -49.29
N PRO A 20 -12.62 46.55 -49.18
CA PRO A 20 -11.48 45.99 -48.49
C PRO A 20 -10.21 46.43 -49.23
N VAL A 21 -9.38 47.20 -48.55
CA VAL A 21 -8.03 47.53 -49.01
C VAL A 21 -7.30 46.19 -49.13
N LYS A 22 -6.94 45.77 -50.35
CA LYS A 22 -6.07 44.60 -50.53
C LYS A 22 -4.74 44.96 -49.90
N LYS A 23 -4.41 44.34 -48.76
CA LYS A 23 -3.10 44.50 -48.12
C LYS A 23 -2.03 44.07 -49.12
N ASP A 24 -0.95 44.83 -49.19
CA ASP A 24 0.21 44.46 -49.99
C ASP A 24 0.76 43.13 -49.46
N LYS A 25 1.24 42.24 -50.34
CA LYS A 25 1.80 40.93 -49.93
C LYS A 25 2.92 41.09 -48.92
N ALA A 26 3.70 42.17 -49.03
CA ALA A 26 4.75 42.52 -48.08
C ALA A 26 4.20 42.82 -46.67
N GLN A 27 2.98 43.38 -46.58
CA GLN A 27 2.34 43.72 -45.32
C GLN A 27 1.75 42.47 -44.64
N GLU A 28 1.20 41.53 -45.41
CA GLU A 28 0.75 40.23 -44.87
C GLU A 28 1.92 39.36 -44.38
N GLU A 29 3.06 39.39 -45.07
CA GLU A 29 4.28 38.67 -44.66
C GLU A 29 4.88 39.27 -43.38
N ALA A 30 4.91 40.60 -43.25
CA ALA A 30 5.35 41.27 -42.02
C ALA A 30 4.46 40.92 -40.81
N GLU A 31 3.13 40.94 -40.97
CA GLU A 31 2.18 40.56 -39.92
C GLU A 31 2.26 39.06 -39.54
N ARG A 32 2.73 38.20 -40.45
CA ARG A 32 2.97 36.78 -40.18
C ARG A 32 4.24 36.60 -39.35
N LEU A 33 5.35 37.25 -39.74
CA LEU A 33 6.61 37.19 -39.00
C LEU A 33 6.50 37.76 -37.59
N GLU A 34 5.71 38.82 -37.41
CA GLU A 34 5.42 39.40 -36.10
C GLU A 34 4.65 38.41 -35.21
N ARG A 35 3.62 37.73 -35.76
CA ARG A 35 2.89 36.67 -35.03
C ARG A 35 3.77 35.48 -34.65
N GLU A 36 4.64 35.02 -35.54
CA GLU A 36 5.58 33.94 -35.25
C GLU A 36 6.61 34.34 -34.17
N ARG A 37 7.00 35.62 -34.13
CA ARG A 37 7.87 36.15 -33.08
C ARG A 37 7.16 36.21 -31.73
N GLU A 38 5.94 36.73 -31.69
CA GLU A 38 5.13 36.77 -30.47
C GLU A 38 4.82 35.36 -29.94
N GLU A 39 4.57 34.40 -30.82
CA GLU A 39 4.35 33.00 -30.45
C GLU A 39 5.61 32.39 -29.80
N LYS A 40 6.79 32.59 -30.40
CA LYS A 40 8.07 32.15 -29.82
C LYS A 40 8.35 32.80 -28.47
N GLU A 41 8.09 34.10 -28.33
CA GLU A 41 8.27 34.82 -27.05
C GLU A 41 7.31 34.28 -25.97
N ARG A 42 6.06 33.91 -26.34
CA ARG A 42 5.11 33.27 -25.41
C ARG A 42 5.54 31.85 -25.02
N GLU A 43 6.04 31.07 -25.98
CA GLU A 43 6.54 29.72 -25.70
C GLU A 43 7.76 29.73 -24.78
N GLU A 44 8.69 30.67 -25.00
CA GLU A 44 9.87 30.84 -24.15
C GLU A 44 9.49 31.31 -22.74
N ALA A 45 8.55 32.26 -22.61
CA ALA A 45 8.03 32.68 -21.33
C ALA A 45 7.34 31.52 -20.57
N ALA A 46 6.58 30.69 -21.27
CA ALA A 46 5.95 29.51 -20.69
C ALA A 46 6.97 28.45 -20.24
N ARG A 47 8.07 28.26 -20.99
CA ARG A 47 9.17 27.37 -20.59
C ARG A 47 9.86 27.86 -19.32
N LEU A 48 10.20 29.14 -19.25
CA LEU A 48 10.84 29.75 -18.08
C LEU A 48 9.94 29.67 -16.85
N GLN A 49 8.63 29.85 -17.02
CA GLN A 49 7.67 29.72 -15.93
C GLN A 49 7.62 28.27 -15.40
N ARG A 50 7.62 27.26 -16.27
CA ARG A 50 7.66 25.84 -15.87
C ARG A 50 8.95 25.49 -15.13
N GLU A 51 10.10 25.96 -15.62
CA GLU A 51 11.39 25.74 -14.94
C GLU A 51 11.44 26.41 -13.56
N LYS A 52 10.82 27.58 -13.42
CA LYS A 52 10.70 28.26 -12.13
C LYS A 52 9.83 27.46 -11.17
N GLU A 53 8.65 27.01 -11.61
CA GLU A 53 7.75 26.18 -10.81
C GLU A 53 8.40 24.84 -10.39
N GLU A 54 9.17 24.21 -11.28
CA GLU A 54 9.90 22.98 -10.99
C GLU A 54 10.99 23.21 -9.92
N LYS A 55 11.73 24.32 -10.01
CA LYS A 55 12.73 24.69 -9.00
C LYS A 55 12.08 24.97 -7.63
N GLU A 56 10.97 25.70 -7.61
CA GLU A 56 10.22 25.99 -6.38
C GLU A 56 9.66 24.70 -5.76
N ALA A 57 9.14 23.77 -6.57
CA ALA A 57 8.68 22.46 -6.10
C ALA A 57 9.82 21.59 -5.55
N ALA A 58 10.99 21.60 -6.21
CA ALA A 58 12.17 20.88 -5.74
C ALA A 58 12.70 21.43 -4.40
N GLU A 59 12.68 22.75 -4.23
CA GLU A 59 13.06 23.40 -2.98
C GLU A 59 12.06 23.11 -1.86
N ALA A 60 10.75 23.14 -2.15
CA ALA A 60 9.70 22.76 -1.20
C ALA A 60 9.87 21.31 -0.73
N LEU A 61 10.16 20.37 -1.64
CA LEU A 61 10.41 18.97 -1.31
C LEU A 61 11.67 18.81 -0.44
N ARG A 62 12.74 19.55 -0.74
CA ARG A 62 13.98 19.54 0.05
C ARG A 62 13.72 20.02 1.48
N LEU A 63 12.99 21.12 1.64
CA LEU A 63 12.62 21.67 2.95
C LEU A 63 11.73 20.70 3.75
N GLU A 64 10.79 20.03 3.09
CA GLU A 64 9.95 19.01 3.72
C GLU A 64 10.78 17.81 4.19
N LEU A 65 11.71 17.31 3.37
CA LEU A 65 12.64 16.26 3.77
C LEU A 65 13.51 16.68 4.96
N GLU A 66 13.91 17.95 5.02
CA GLU A 66 14.70 18.51 6.12
C GLU A 66 13.88 18.64 7.42
N LYS A 67 12.61 19.07 7.33
CA LYS A 67 11.66 19.04 8.46
C LYS A 67 11.46 17.62 8.98
N GLN A 68 11.26 16.65 8.09
CA GLN A 68 11.21 15.23 8.45
C GLN A 68 12.50 14.73 9.08
N ARG A 69 13.66 15.37 8.82
CA ARG A 69 14.92 15.05 9.50
C ARG A 69 15.00 15.55 10.94
N GLN A 70 14.23 16.56 11.30
CA GLN A 70 14.21 17.18 12.63
C GLN A 70 13.08 16.65 13.54
N LEU A 71 12.14 15.85 13.02
CA LEU A 71 11.11 15.20 13.85
C LEU A 71 11.73 14.18 14.83
N PRO A 72 11.19 14.05 16.06
CA PRO A 72 11.65 13.07 17.04
C PRO A 72 11.52 11.63 16.49
N PRO A 73 12.38 10.69 16.94
CA PRO A 73 12.52 9.38 16.31
C PRO A 73 11.38 8.43 16.70
N LEU A 74 10.20 8.68 16.17
CA LEU A 74 9.18 7.66 15.95
C LEU A 74 8.86 7.74 14.46
N TYR A 75 9.03 6.60 13.77
CA TYR A 75 8.80 6.40 12.33
C TYR A 75 9.91 6.73 11.32
N ARG A 76 11.20 6.74 11.70
CA ARG A 76 12.29 6.61 10.71
C ARG A 76 12.99 5.26 10.82
N PHE A 77 12.61 4.30 9.98
CA PHE A 77 13.44 3.12 9.70
C PHE A 77 14.51 3.52 8.67
N ARG A 78 15.71 3.89 9.14
CA ARG A 78 16.88 4.02 8.27
C ARG A 78 17.49 2.62 8.15
N VAL A 79 17.29 1.95 7.01
CA VAL A 79 18.10 0.78 6.64
C VAL A 79 19.49 1.31 6.28
N ALA A 80 20.25 1.73 7.28
CA ALA A 80 21.68 1.97 7.10
C ALA A 80 22.31 0.62 6.76
N GLN A 81 23.20 0.61 5.77
CA GLN A 81 24.11 -0.50 5.52
C GLN A 81 24.95 -0.74 6.77
N VAL A 82 24.43 -1.53 7.69
CA VAL A 82 25.21 -2.16 8.75
C VAL A 82 25.85 -3.37 8.08
N GLY A 83 27.17 -3.39 7.99
CA GLY A 83 27.90 -4.57 7.52
C GLY A 83 27.40 -5.78 8.30
N TRP A 84 26.75 -6.70 7.60
CA TRP A 84 26.13 -7.87 8.20
C TRP A 84 27.23 -8.79 8.71
N SER A 85 27.53 -8.74 10.00
CA SER A 85 28.41 -9.71 10.64
C SER A 85 27.69 -11.05 10.81
N VAL A 86 28.46 -12.13 10.75
CA VAL A 86 28.06 -13.53 10.93
C VAL A 86 27.28 -13.69 12.24
N GLY A 87 25.96 -13.83 12.16
CA GLY A 87 25.05 -13.81 13.32
C GLY A 87 23.64 -13.30 13.00
N ASN A 88 23.44 -12.67 11.85
CA ASN A 88 22.13 -12.22 11.39
C ASN A 88 21.29 -13.38 10.80
N PRO A 89 19.96 -13.36 10.99
CA PRO A 89 19.08 -14.33 10.35
C PRO A 89 19.23 -14.26 8.82
N PRO A 90 19.13 -15.39 8.10
CA PRO A 90 19.12 -15.38 6.65
C PRO A 90 17.98 -14.50 6.11
N ALA A 91 18.25 -13.82 4.98
CA ALA A 91 17.24 -13.07 4.25
C ALA A 91 16.05 -13.98 3.91
N ARG A 92 14.84 -13.47 4.17
CA ARG A 92 13.58 -14.22 4.05
C ARG A 92 12.42 -13.32 3.67
N TYR A 93 11.44 -13.89 2.98
CA TYR A 93 10.18 -13.21 2.67
C TYR A 93 8.98 -14.11 3.03
N GLY A 94 7.81 -13.50 3.19
CA GLY A 94 6.61 -14.19 3.66
C GLY A 94 6.76 -14.78 5.07
N HIS A 95 7.66 -14.21 5.89
CA HIS A 95 7.85 -14.56 7.29
C HIS A 95 6.78 -13.90 8.17
N VAL A 96 6.67 -14.35 9.41
CA VAL A 96 5.86 -13.69 10.44
C VAL A 96 6.76 -13.14 11.53
N SER A 97 6.32 -12.06 12.18
CA SER A 97 7.07 -11.43 13.26
C SER A 97 6.15 -10.92 14.35
N PHE A 98 6.53 -11.13 15.61
CA PHE A 98 5.75 -10.75 16.79
C PHE A 98 6.66 -10.21 17.89
N ASN A 99 6.19 -9.20 18.61
CA ASN A 99 6.84 -8.78 19.84
C ASN A 99 6.55 -9.79 20.94
N VAL A 100 7.58 -10.28 21.61
CA VAL A 100 7.51 -11.15 22.79
C VAL A 100 8.35 -10.47 23.88
N GLY A 101 7.68 -9.80 24.81
CA GLY A 101 8.34 -8.90 25.76
C GLY A 101 9.05 -7.75 25.03
N ASP A 102 10.34 -7.56 25.33
CA ASP A 102 11.20 -6.53 24.73
C ASP A 102 11.94 -7.01 23.45
N LYS A 103 11.55 -8.16 22.91
CA LYS A 103 12.22 -8.82 21.78
C LYS A 103 11.27 -9.05 20.62
N LEU A 104 11.81 -9.04 19.41
CA LEU A 104 11.09 -9.38 18.20
C LEU A 104 11.41 -10.83 17.80
N LEU A 105 10.41 -11.69 17.87
CA LEU A 105 10.48 -13.06 17.36
C LEU A 105 10.17 -13.05 15.86
N VAL A 106 11.02 -13.69 15.05
CA VAL A 106 10.84 -13.86 13.60
C VAL A 106 10.98 -15.33 13.26
N PHE A 107 9.99 -15.89 12.56
CA PHE A 107 10.01 -17.28 12.10
C PHE A 107 9.20 -17.44 10.81
N ALA A 108 9.21 -18.67 10.27
CA ALA A 108 8.63 -18.99 8.97
C ALA A 108 9.21 -18.14 7.82
N GLY A 109 8.55 -18.21 6.65
CA GLY A 109 9.00 -17.59 5.43
C GLY A 109 9.98 -18.46 4.65
N SER A 110 10.08 -18.19 3.35
CA SER A 110 11.02 -18.89 2.50
C SER A 110 12.40 -18.27 2.69
N THR A 111 13.26 -19.03 3.36
CA THR A 111 14.70 -19.01 3.13
C THR A 111 14.99 -20.21 2.25
N GLY A 112 16.04 -20.20 1.43
CA GLY A 112 16.47 -21.39 0.68
C GLY A 112 16.97 -22.55 1.56
N GLY A 113 16.27 -22.93 2.65
CA GLY A 113 16.52 -24.14 3.43
C GLY A 113 16.35 -24.09 4.96
N ASN A 114 15.83 -23.04 5.59
CA ASN A 114 15.82 -22.95 7.06
C ASN A 114 14.50 -22.49 7.70
N SER A 115 13.82 -23.41 8.40
CA SER A 115 12.62 -23.19 9.23
C SER A 115 12.93 -22.60 10.62
N LYS A 116 14.19 -22.20 10.87
CA LYS A 116 14.64 -21.69 12.17
C LYS A 116 13.95 -20.37 12.53
N ALA A 117 13.73 -20.19 13.82
CA ALA A 117 13.27 -18.95 14.41
C ALA A 117 14.44 -18.14 14.98
N TYR A 118 14.26 -16.84 15.01
CA TYR A 118 15.26 -15.90 15.48
C TYR A 118 14.62 -14.85 16.37
N MET A 119 15.35 -14.41 17.38
CA MET A 119 14.91 -13.39 18.32
C MET A 119 15.86 -12.20 18.25
N LEU A 120 15.30 -11.01 17.99
CA LEU A 120 16.04 -9.75 18.06
C LEU A 120 15.74 -9.07 19.38
N ASP A 121 16.76 -8.95 20.21
CA ASP A 121 16.71 -8.10 21.39
C ASP A 121 16.76 -6.63 20.95
N LEU A 122 15.69 -5.85 21.20
CA LEU A 122 15.57 -4.49 20.68
C LEU A 122 16.46 -3.48 21.42
N GLY A 123 16.82 -3.76 22.68
CA GLY A 123 17.71 -2.92 23.47
C GLY A 123 19.17 -3.06 23.02
N THR A 124 19.64 -4.29 22.86
CA THR A 124 21.02 -4.61 22.47
C THR A 124 21.21 -4.70 20.96
N LYS A 125 20.12 -4.77 20.18
CA LYS A 125 20.11 -4.91 18.72
C LYS A 125 20.82 -6.18 18.24
N ARG A 126 20.74 -7.25 19.03
CA ARG A 126 21.40 -8.54 18.73
C ARG A 126 20.39 -9.61 18.38
N TRP A 127 20.71 -10.34 17.31
CA TRP A 127 19.98 -11.54 16.91
C TRP A 127 20.51 -12.76 17.64
N THR A 128 19.59 -13.65 17.99
CA THR A 128 19.90 -14.98 18.53
C THR A 128 19.00 -16.01 17.84
N GLU A 129 19.53 -17.19 17.54
CA GLU A 129 18.69 -18.30 17.11
C GLU A 129 17.82 -18.75 18.27
N LYS A 130 16.52 -18.95 18.00
CA LYS A 130 15.57 -19.42 18.99
C LYS A 130 15.08 -20.81 18.62
N ASN A 131 15.32 -21.77 19.51
CA ASN A 131 14.75 -23.10 19.39
C ASN A 131 13.26 -23.03 19.74
N LEU A 132 12.42 -23.42 18.78
CA LEU A 132 11.00 -23.65 18.99
C LEU A 132 10.79 -25.16 19.12
N LEU A 133 10.06 -25.57 20.16
CA LEU A 133 9.88 -26.97 20.54
C LEU A 133 8.50 -27.48 20.11
N GLY A 134 8.23 -28.77 20.29
CA GLY A 134 6.90 -29.36 20.10
C GLY A 134 6.53 -29.66 18.64
N CYS A 135 5.24 -29.58 18.33
CA CYS A 135 4.68 -29.91 17.01
C CYS A 135 4.84 -28.74 16.03
N CYS A 136 6.07 -28.51 15.57
CA CYS A 136 6.39 -27.38 14.70
C CYS A 136 5.58 -27.43 13.38
N PRO A 137 5.07 -26.26 12.90
CA PRO A 137 4.42 -26.18 11.60
C PRO A 137 5.40 -26.52 10.46
N PRO A 138 4.89 -27.00 9.31
CA PRO A 138 5.70 -27.17 8.12
C PRO A 138 6.34 -25.85 7.67
N ALA A 139 7.50 -25.96 7.01
CA ALA A 139 8.19 -24.82 6.40
C ALA A 139 7.29 -24.17 5.34
N THR A 140 6.65 -23.07 5.72
CA THR A 140 5.65 -22.36 4.91
C THR A 140 5.94 -20.87 4.91
N MET A 141 5.51 -20.20 3.84
CA MET A 141 5.54 -18.76 3.65
C MET A 141 4.12 -18.22 3.52
N CYS A 142 3.96 -16.93 3.82
CA CYS A 142 2.71 -16.20 3.67
C CYS A 142 1.54 -16.85 4.44
N ALA A 143 1.82 -17.40 5.62
CA ALA A 143 0.79 -17.84 6.54
C ALA A 143 0.14 -16.63 7.21
N ALA A 144 -1.12 -16.79 7.58
CA ALA A 144 -1.80 -15.86 8.49
C ALA A 144 -1.31 -16.13 9.91
N ALA A 145 -1.00 -15.09 10.68
CA ALA A 145 -0.67 -15.27 12.08
C ALA A 145 -1.14 -14.08 12.91
N VAL A 146 -1.56 -14.35 14.15
CA VAL A 146 -1.96 -13.32 15.12
C VAL A 146 -1.47 -13.69 16.52
N MET A 147 -1.32 -12.68 17.38
CA MET A 147 -1.08 -12.88 18.80
C MET A 147 -2.39 -12.70 19.57
N TYR A 148 -2.78 -13.70 20.35
CA TYR A 148 -3.95 -13.63 21.23
C TYR A 148 -3.57 -14.19 22.60
N LYS A 149 -3.69 -13.36 23.64
CA LYS A 149 -3.12 -13.64 24.98
C LYS A 149 -1.62 -13.96 24.83
N ASN A 150 -1.14 -15.04 25.45
CA ASN A 150 0.28 -15.43 25.46
C ASN A 150 0.60 -16.43 24.33
N TYR A 151 -0.21 -16.42 23.26
CA TYR A 151 -0.13 -17.41 22.20
C TYR A 151 -0.08 -16.75 20.84
N ILE A 152 0.84 -17.22 20.00
CA ILE A 152 0.86 -16.90 18.57
C ILE A 152 0.11 -18.01 17.84
N TYR A 153 -0.99 -17.66 17.21
CA TYR A 153 -1.74 -18.55 16.34
C TYR A 153 -1.23 -18.39 14.91
N TYR A 154 -0.92 -19.51 14.27
CA TYR A 154 -0.32 -19.60 12.94
C TYR A 154 -1.17 -20.50 12.06
N TYR A 155 -1.74 -19.93 11.01
CA TYR A 155 -2.70 -20.59 10.15
C TYR A 155 -2.23 -20.63 8.69
N GLY A 156 -2.14 -21.85 8.19
CA GLY A 156 -1.91 -22.18 6.80
C GLY A 156 -0.56 -21.76 6.23
N GLY A 157 -0.58 -21.06 5.10
CA GLY A 157 0.62 -20.74 4.31
C GLY A 157 0.91 -21.76 3.20
N HIS A 158 1.91 -21.44 2.38
CA HIS A 158 2.30 -22.23 1.23
C HIS A 158 3.76 -22.69 1.37
N GLY A 159 4.04 -23.96 1.12
CA GLY A 159 5.39 -24.54 1.21
C GLY A 159 5.62 -25.61 0.16
N ALA A 160 6.72 -26.35 0.29
CA ALA A 160 7.12 -27.38 -0.69
C ALA A 160 6.07 -28.50 -0.88
N LYS A 161 5.23 -28.75 0.13
CA LYS A 161 4.13 -29.73 0.08
C LYS A 161 2.79 -29.11 -0.36
N GLY A 162 2.81 -27.86 -0.84
CA GLY A 162 1.61 -27.10 -1.18
C GLY A 162 1.06 -26.29 -0.02
N PHE A 163 -0.23 -25.95 -0.12
CA PHE A 163 -0.96 -25.20 0.90
C PHE A 163 -1.28 -26.07 2.11
N SER A 164 -1.06 -25.53 3.31
CA SER A 164 -1.51 -26.12 4.57
C SER A 164 -2.77 -25.40 5.04
N ASN A 165 -3.75 -26.13 5.60
CA ASN A 165 -4.93 -25.58 6.26
C ASN A 165 -4.93 -25.88 7.78
N ALA A 166 -3.80 -26.32 8.33
CA ALA A 166 -3.68 -26.63 9.75
C ALA A 166 -3.45 -25.35 10.58
N LEU A 167 -4.03 -25.35 11.78
CA LEU A 167 -3.80 -24.32 12.79
C LEU A 167 -2.73 -24.81 13.78
N TYR A 168 -1.75 -23.96 14.03
CA TYR A 168 -0.74 -24.16 15.05
C TYR A 168 -0.80 -23.02 16.06
N ARG A 169 -0.41 -23.32 17.29
CA ARG A 169 -0.30 -22.35 18.37
C ARG A 169 1.07 -22.47 19.03
N LEU A 170 1.78 -21.36 19.15
CA LEU A 170 3.04 -21.25 19.87
C LEU A 170 2.78 -20.56 21.21
N ASP A 171 3.12 -21.24 22.29
CA ASP A 171 3.19 -20.65 23.63
C ASP A 171 4.42 -19.72 23.71
N THR A 172 4.23 -18.44 24.01
CA THR A 172 5.33 -17.47 24.01
C THR A 172 6.20 -17.51 25.26
N ASP A 173 5.72 -18.15 26.32
CA ASP A 173 6.46 -18.29 27.59
C ASP A 173 7.42 -19.47 27.50
N THR A 174 6.95 -20.59 26.93
CA THR A 174 7.72 -21.84 26.80
C THR A 174 8.35 -22.06 25.42
N PHE A 175 7.94 -21.29 24.41
CA PHE A 175 8.32 -21.48 23.00
C PHE A 175 8.03 -22.87 22.46
N THR A 176 6.89 -23.45 22.87
CA THR A 176 6.45 -24.79 22.47
C THR A 176 5.25 -24.70 21.53
N TRP A 177 5.35 -25.33 20.37
CA TRP A 177 4.29 -25.47 19.39
C TRP A 177 3.32 -26.60 19.75
N GLN A 178 2.07 -26.34 19.49
CA GLN A 178 0.99 -27.32 19.50
C GLN A 178 0.18 -27.19 18.21
N GLN A 179 -0.10 -28.32 17.56
CA GLN A 179 -1.08 -28.37 16.49
C GLN A 179 -2.49 -28.43 17.09
N LEU A 180 -3.39 -27.60 16.59
CA LEU A 180 -4.77 -27.52 17.05
C LEU A 180 -5.73 -28.04 15.98
N ASN A 181 -6.72 -28.80 16.43
CA ASN A 181 -7.82 -29.22 15.57
C ASN A 181 -8.88 -28.11 15.54
N THR A 182 -9.33 -27.75 14.34
CA THR A 182 -10.39 -26.75 14.15
C THR A 182 -11.59 -27.39 13.49
N ASN A 183 -12.76 -26.85 13.76
CA ASN A 183 -14.02 -27.29 13.17
C ASN A 183 -14.63 -26.18 12.31
N GLY A 184 -15.60 -26.53 11.46
CA GLY A 184 -16.29 -25.58 10.59
C GLY A 184 -15.55 -25.28 9.27
N PRO A 185 -16.02 -24.28 8.50
CA PRO A 185 -15.52 -23.99 7.15
C PRO A 185 -14.21 -23.20 7.16
N ALA A 186 -13.10 -23.91 7.39
CA ALA A 186 -11.76 -23.31 7.35
C ALA A 186 -11.39 -22.82 5.91
N PRO A 187 -10.85 -21.60 5.75
CA PRO A 187 -10.51 -21.07 4.44
C PRO A 187 -9.33 -21.79 3.78
N LYS A 188 -9.38 -22.00 2.46
CA LYS A 188 -8.30 -22.67 1.70
C LYS A 188 -7.45 -21.67 0.90
N TYR A 189 -7.07 -20.57 1.54
CA TYR A 189 -6.31 -19.47 0.95
C TYR A 189 -5.06 -19.18 1.78
N TYR A 190 -3.98 -18.75 1.12
CA TYR A 190 -2.77 -18.25 1.76
C TYR A 190 -2.54 -16.78 1.42
N ALA A 191 -1.54 -16.16 2.05
CA ALA A 191 -1.31 -14.72 2.00
C ALA A 191 -2.55 -13.90 2.41
N MET A 192 -3.36 -14.45 3.33
CA MET A 192 -4.50 -13.75 3.92
C MET A 192 -3.97 -12.74 4.94
N SER A 193 -4.60 -11.56 5.00
CA SER A 193 -4.43 -10.66 6.13
C SER A 193 -5.17 -11.21 7.35
N ALA A 194 -4.60 -11.01 8.54
CA ALA A 194 -5.11 -11.56 9.78
C ALA A 194 -5.06 -10.49 10.88
N GLU A 195 -6.13 -10.41 11.68
CA GLU A 195 -6.24 -9.49 12.82
C GLU A 195 -7.06 -10.13 13.95
N VAL A 196 -6.87 -9.68 15.19
CA VAL A 196 -7.67 -10.14 16.32
C VAL A 196 -8.85 -9.20 16.57
N TYR A 197 -10.05 -9.76 16.69
CA TYR A 197 -11.24 -9.06 17.17
C TYR A 197 -11.93 -9.88 18.26
N GLY A 198 -11.92 -9.37 19.49
CA GLY A 198 -12.39 -10.13 20.66
C GLY A 198 -11.59 -11.42 20.83
N SER A 199 -12.29 -12.57 20.87
CA SER A 199 -11.70 -13.91 20.90
C SER A 199 -11.38 -14.47 19.51
N SER A 200 -11.60 -13.72 18.43
CA SER A 200 -11.56 -14.25 17.06
C SER A 200 -10.34 -13.78 16.27
N MET A 201 -9.71 -14.69 15.53
CA MET A 201 -8.83 -14.38 14.41
C MET A 201 -9.70 -14.12 13.17
N VAL A 202 -9.68 -12.89 12.66
CA VAL A 202 -10.41 -12.50 11.44
C VAL A 202 -9.43 -12.52 10.27
N LEU A 203 -9.80 -13.23 9.21
CA LEU A 203 -9.03 -13.37 7.98
C LEU A 203 -9.75 -12.73 6.79
N PHE A 204 -9.01 -12.04 5.94
CA PHE A 204 -9.51 -11.46 4.70
C PHE A 204 -8.47 -11.52 3.58
N GLY A 205 -8.94 -11.63 2.34
CA GLY A 205 -8.09 -11.63 1.17
C GLY A 205 -7.37 -12.96 0.94
N GLY A 206 -6.21 -12.88 0.30
CA GLY A 206 -5.39 -14.05 -0.02
C GLY A 206 -5.77 -14.72 -1.33
N ARG A 207 -5.05 -15.81 -1.64
CA ARG A 207 -5.17 -16.55 -2.90
C ARG A 207 -5.16 -18.06 -2.71
N SER A 208 -5.87 -18.76 -3.59
CA SER A 208 -5.92 -20.23 -3.59
C SER A 208 -4.70 -20.81 -4.30
N VAL A 209 -4.56 -22.14 -4.27
CA VAL A 209 -3.53 -22.84 -5.05
C VAL A 209 -3.76 -22.68 -6.55
N GLN A 210 -5.01 -22.46 -6.96
CA GLN A 210 -5.43 -22.17 -8.34
C GLN A 210 -5.32 -20.69 -8.71
N GLU A 211 -4.65 -19.87 -7.89
CA GLU A 211 -4.46 -18.42 -8.10
C GLU A 211 -5.76 -17.59 -8.08
N GLU A 212 -6.83 -18.14 -7.49
CA GLU A 212 -8.08 -17.41 -7.29
C GLU A 212 -7.99 -16.50 -6.06
N LEU A 213 -8.35 -15.23 -6.23
CA LEU A 213 -8.36 -14.25 -5.14
C LEU A 213 -9.61 -14.38 -4.29
N CYS A 214 -9.46 -14.29 -2.97
CA CYS A 214 -10.58 -14.32 -2.02
C CYS A 214 -11.05 -12.91 -1.66
N ASN A 215 -12.36 -12.69 -1.63
CA ASN A 215 -13.00 -11.49 -1.07
C ASN A 215 -13.90 -11.82 0.14
N ALA A 216 -13.95 -13.08 0.56
CA ALA A 216 -14.72 -13.49 1.73
C ALA A 216 -13.94 -13.21 3.01
N THR A 217 -14.67 -12.86 4.06
CA THR A 217 -14.13 -12.71 5.42
C THR A 217 -14.43 -13.97 6.21
N TYR A 218 -13.39 -14.50 6.87
CA TYR A 218 -13.51 -15.66 7.75
C TYR A 218 -13.16 -15.24 9.17
N ALA A 219 -13.79 -15.87 10.15
CA ALA A 219 -13.41 -15.72 11.55
C ALA A 219 -13.24 -17.08 12.20
N LEU A 220 -12.14 -17.26 12.91
CA LEU A 220 -11.91 -18.39 13.81
C LEU A 220 -12.02 -17.89 15.25
N ASP A 221 -12.99 -18.40 16.00
CA ASP A 221 -13.00 -18.18 17.45
C ASP A 221 -11.87 -19.00 18.09
N LEU A 222 -10.93 -18.33 18.74
CA LEU A 222 -9.69 -18.92 19.26
C LEU A 222 -9.88 -19.67 20.59
N GLU A 223 -11.06 -19.58 21.20
CA GLU A 223 -11.38 -20.29 22.44
C GLU A 223 -12.10 -21.61 22.15
N SER A 224 -13.05 -21.60 21.21
CA SER A 224 -13.81 -22.77 20.75
C SER A 224 -13.18 -23.51 19.56
N LEU A 225 -12.25 -22.86 18.83
CA LEU A 225 -11.60 -23.38 17.63
C LEU A 225 -12.58 -23.70 16.48
N ILE A 226 -13.64 -22.90 16.37
CA ILE A 226 -14.68 -23.05 15.33
C ILE A 226 -14.59 -21.90 14.32
N TRP A 227 -14.41 -22.25 13.05
CA TRP A 227 -14.47 -21.34 11.92
C TRP A 227 -15.90 -20.93 11.60
N ARG A 228 -16.07 -19.69 11.13
CA ARG A 228 -17.33 -19.14 10.63
C ARG A 228 -17.06 -18.23 9.44
N GLY A 229 -17.98 -18.24 8.46
CA GLY A 229 -18.05 -17.20 7.45
C GLY A 229 -18.66 -15.94 8.06
N VAL A 230 -18.08 -14.78 7.78
CA VAL A 230 -18.61 -13.50 8.25
C VAL A 230 -19.35 -12.83 7.12
N ASN A 231 -20.66 -12.61 7.30
CA ASN A 231 -21.45 -11.80 6.39
C ASN A 231 -21.09 -10.33 6.60
N THR A 232 -20.45 -9.72 5.61
CA THR A 232 -20.11 -8.31 5.64
C THR A 232 -21.14 -7.49 4.85
N THR A 233 -21.45 -6.30 5.34
CA THR A 233 -22.33 -5.32 4.67
C THR A 233 -21.52 -4.07 4.28
N GLY A 234 -21.90 -3.39 3.20
CA GLY A 234 -21.18 -2.23 2.67
C GLY A 234 -20.25 -2.60 1.50
N GLY A 235 -19.65 -1.58 0.86
CA GLY A 235 -18.74 -1.78 -0.26
C GLY A 235 -17.46 -2.48 0.20
N GLN A 236 -17.32 -3.78 -0.08
CA GLN A 236 -16.09 -4.52 0.18
C GLN A 236 -14.96 -3.94 -0.68
N PRO A 237 -13.73 -3.79 -0.14
CA PRO A 237 -12.60 -3.38 -0.96
C PRO A 237 -12.41 -4.37 -2.12
N SER A 238 -12.19 -3.82 -3.31
CA SER A 238 -11.87 -4.62 -4.50
C SER A 238 -10.59 -5.43 -4.27
N ARG A 239 -10.50 -6.58 -4.95
CA ARG A 239 -9.45 -7.61 -4.77
C ARG A 239 -8.06 -6.98 -4.59
N ALA A 240 -7.53 -7.01 -3.37
CA ALA A 240 -6.23 -6.42 -3.06
C ALA A 240 -5.27 -7.46 -2.49
N PHE A 241 -4.03 -7.43 -2.95
CA PHE A 241 -2.91 -8.04 -2.25
C PHE A 241 -2.64 -7.19 -1.00
N VAL A 242 -2.94 -7.70 0.19
CA VAL A 242 -2.61 -7.00 1.43
C VAL A 242 -1.53 -7.79 2.16
N PHE A 243 -0.29 -7.29 2.08
CA PHE A 243 0.76 -7.64 3.02
C PHE A 243 0.62 -6.69 4.21
N SER A 244 0.08 -7.19 5.32
CA SER A 244 -0.11 -6.49 6.60
C SER A 244 -1.34 -5.57 6.68
N ALA A 245 -2.32 -5.98 7.49
CA ALA A 245 -3.17 -5.05 8.22
C ALA A 245 -2.47 -4.73 9.55
N ARG A 246 -2.24 -3.45 9.83
CA ARG A 246 -2.02 -2.94 11.19
C ARG A 246 -2.89 -1.70 11.29
N VAL A 247 -3.74 -1.65 12.30
CA VAL A 247 -4.44 -0.43 12.71
C VAL A 247 -3.47 0.43 13.53
#